data_AF-A0A351VJC9-F1
#
_entry.id   AF-A0A351VJC9-F1
#
_cell.length_a   1.000
_cell.length_b   1.000
_cell.length_c   1.000
_cell.angle_alpha   90.00
_cell.angle_beta   90.00
_cell.angle_gamma   90.00
#
_symmetry.space_group_name_H-M   'P 1'
#
loop_
_entity.id
_entity.type
_entity.pdbx_description
1 polymer ?
#
loop_
_entity_poly.entity_id
_entity_poly.type
_entity_poly.pdbx_seq_one_letter_code
_entity_poly.pdbx_strand_id
1 'polypeptide(L)'
;MCDRCKKEGFDCYEYSQGGDGTTELFELLAEPALIYAEAVKKWGHNLQFEMLIEECAELIAAMNRLKRGRSDLMPLLEELADVEIMLGQMRCIFDPELIDTVKRKKLTRLAERIGLHHTAYKNP
;
A
#
# COMPACT_ATOMS: atom_id res chain seq x y z
N MET A 1 -0.16 24.48 10.57
CA MET A 1 -1.04 25.13 9.57
C MET A 1 -0.19 25.99 8.66
N CYS A 2 0.04 25.57 7.41
CA CYS A 2 0.89 26.31 6.48
C CYS A 2 0.23 27.64 6.06
N ASP A 3 1.01 28.60 5.56
CA ASP A 3 0.53 29.96 5.28
C ASP A 3 -0.51 30.03 4.14
N ARG A 4 -0.68 28.93 3.38
CA ARG A 4 -1.74 28.78 2.37
C ARG A 4 -3.11 28.53 2.99
N CYS A 5 -3.21 27.71 4.05
CA CYS A 5 -4.47 27.36 4.70
C CYS A 5 -5.17 28.56 5.38
N LYS A 6 -4.41 29.62 5.71
CA LYS A 6 -4.93 30.78 6.45
C LYS A 6 -5.72 31.77 5.58
N LYS A 7 -5.57 31.72 4.25
CA LYS A 7 -6.15 32.74 3.34
C LYS A 7 -7.54 32.42 2.82
N GLU A 8 -7.89 31.13 2.70
CA GLU A 8 -9.10 30.71 1.97
C GLU A 8 -10.12 29.97 2.85
N GLY A 9 -9.87 29.87 4.16
CA GLY A 9 -10.88 29.41 5.13
C GLY A 9 -11.22 27.92 5.04
N PHE A 10 -10.32 27.07 4.56
CA PHE A 10 -10.51 25.61 4.49
C PHE A 10 -9.43 24.84 5.27
N ASP A 11 -9.85 23.75 5.92
CA ASP A 11 -8.97 22.77 6.55
C ASP A 11 -8.41 21.83 5.48
N CYS A 12 -7.10 21.55 5.56
CA CYS A 12 -6.38 20.64 4.67
C CYS A 12 -6.90 19.20 4.67
N TYR A 13 -7.84 18.86 5.56
CA TYR A 13 -8.49 17.55 5.61
C TYR A 13 -9.64 17.36 4.61
N GLU A 14 -10.16 18.42 3.97
CA GLU A 14 -11.36 18.33 3.12
C GLU A 14 -11.09 18.08 1.62
N TYR A 15 -9.83 17.98 1.19
CA TYR A 15 -9.50 17.78 -0.25
C TYR A 15 -9.71 16.34 -0.76
N SER A 16 -10.47 15.47 -0.08
CA SER A 16 -10.68 14.09 -0.55
C SER A 16 -12.15 13.68 -0.70
N GLN A 17 -13.11 14.60 -0.71
CA GLN A 17 -14.52 14.26 -0.91
C GLN A 17 -15.10 14.92 -2.16
N GLY A 18 -14.44 14.68 -3.30
CA GLY A 18 -14.97 14.90 -4.65
C GLY A 18 -15.24 13.57 -5.32
N GLY A 19 -16.19 12.79 -4.79
CA GLY A 19 -16.65 11.55 -5.42
C GLY A 19 -17.55 11.87 -6.60
N ASP A 20 -17.06 11.67 -7.82
CA ASP A 20 -17.97 11.48 -8.95
C ASP A 20 -18.73 10.15 -8.72
N GLY A 21 -19.94 10.03 -9.28
CA GLY A 21 -20.81 8.87 -9.10
C GLY A 21 -20.23 7.54 -9.65
N THR A 22 -18.96 7.47 -10.02
CA THR A 22 -18.24 6.19 -10.25
C THR A 22 -17.85 5.52 -8.93
N THR A 23 -17.70 6.32 -7.86
CA THR A 23 -17.30 5.87 -6.52
C THR A 23 -18.31 4.89 -5.91
N GLU A 24 -19.60 5.14 -6.08
CA GLU A 24 -20.67 4.28 -5.52
C GLU A 24 -20.77 2.91 -6.24
N LEU A 25 -20.33 2.81 -7.50
CA LEU A 25 -20.29 1.55 -8.24
C LEU A 25 -19.03 0.73 -7.90
N PHE A 26 -17.94 1.41 -7.52
CA PHE A 26 -16.69 0.80 -7.08
C PHE A 26 -16.80 0.24 -5.66
N GLU A 27 -17.56 0.90 -4.78
CA GLU A 27 -17.73 0.51 -3.38
C GLU A 27 -18.55 -0.77 -3.15
N LEU A 28 -19.30 -1.24 -4.16
CA LEU A 28 -20.26 -2.34 -3.93
C LEU A 28 -19.89 -3.71 -4.54
N LEU A 29 -18.91 -3.84 -5.44
CA LEU A 29 -18.79 -5.10 -6.22
C LEU A 29 -17.38 -5.64 -6.56
N ALA A 30 -16.29 -5.09 -6.04
CA ALA A 30 -15.00 -5.79 -6.14
C ALA A 30 -14.16 -5.62 -4.88
N GLU A 31 -14.27 -6.59 -3.97
CA GLU A 31 -13.22 -6.84 -2.98
C GLU A 31 -11.85 -6.78 -3.68
N PRO A 32 -10.84 -6.05 -3.17
CA PRO A 32 -9.53 -5.93 -3.83
C PRO A 32 -8.94 -7.29 -4.27
N ALA A 33 -9.23 -8.35 -3.51
CA ALA A 33 -8.90 -9.72 -3.85
C ALA A 33 -9.45 -10.19 -5.21
N LEU A 34 -10.66 -9.79 -5.59
CA LEU A 34 -11.25 -10.12 -6.89
C LEU A 34 -10.51 -9.42 -8.04
N ILE A 35 -10.17 -8.14 -7.86
CA ILE A 35 -9.39 -7.37 -8.84
C ILE A 35 -8.03 -8.02 -9.06
N TYR A 36 -7.36 -8.39 -7.98
CA TYR A 36 -6.07 -9.07 -8.02
C TYR A 36 -6.15 -10.43 -8.70
N ALA A 37 -7.17 -11.23 -8.37
CA ALA A 37 -7.36 -12.55 -8.97
C ALA A 37 -7.62 -12.46 -10.48
N GLU A 38 -8.46 -11.52 -10.93
CA GLU A 38 -8.73 -11.33 -12.36
C GLU A 38 -7.52 -10.75 -13.11
N ALA A 39 -6.71 -9.88 -12.48
CA ALA A 39 -5.44 -9.41 -13.04
C ALA A 39 -4.46 -10.59 -13.25
N VAL A 40 -4.26 -11.42 -12.24
CA VAL A 40 -3.38 -12.60 -12.31
C VAL A 40 -3.86 -13.57 -13.39
N LYS A 41 -5.17 -13.81 -13.49
CA LYS A 41 -5.78 -14.67 -14.52
C LYS A 41 -5.66 -14.11 -15.93
N LYS A 42 -5.76 -12.79 -16.10
CA LYS A 42 -5.70 -12.13 -17.40
C LYS A 42 -4.29 -12.13 -18.00
N TRP A 43 -3.27 -11.87 -17.17
CA TRP A 43 -1.90 -11.66 -17.65
C TRP A 43 -0.92 -12.80 -17.28
N GLY A 44 -1.27 -13.65 -16.31
CA GLY A 44 -0.44 -14.78 -15.88
C GLY A 44 0.70 -14.38 -14.94
N HIS A 45 1.25 -15.38 -14.24
CA HIS A 45 2.14 -15.15 -13.09
C HIS A 45 3.46 -14.46 -13.48
N ASN A 46 4.08 -14.85 -14.60
CA ASN A 46 5.37 -14.30 -15.00
C ASN A 46 5.28 -12.79 -15.27
N LEU A 47 4.22 -12.33 -15.95
CA LEU A 47 4.04 -10.90 -16.19
C LEU A 47 3.78 -10.13 -14.89
N GLN A 48 3.10 -10.73 -13.91
CA GLN A 48 2.92 -10.09 -12.61
C GLN A 48 4.20 -10.03 -11.78
N PHE A 49 5.12 -10.98 -11.97
CA PHE A 49 6.44 -10.90 -11.34
C PHE A 49 7.29 -9.79 -11.92
N GLU A 50 7.31 -9.65 -13.25
CA GLU A 50 8.00 -8.53 -13.91
C GLU A 50 7.41 -7.19 -13.47
N MET A 51 6.07 -7.09 -13.41
CA MET A 51 5.39 -5.89 -12.91
C MET A 51 5.79 -5.56 -11.48
N LEU A 52 5.82 -6.54 -10.56
CA LEU A 52 6.27 -6.29 -9.18
C LEU A 52 7.72 -5.76 -9.13
N ILE A 53 8.60 -6.24 -10.00
CA ILE A 53 9.98 -5.77 -10.11
C ILE A 53 10.01 -4.31 -10.58
N GLU A 54 9.22 -3.98 -11.59
CA GLU A 54 9.08 -2.63 -12.14
C GLU A 54 8.59 -1.64 -11.07
N GLU A 55 7.46 -1.92 -10.42
CA GLU A 55 6.89 -1.06 -9.37
C GLU A 55 7.88 -0.85 -8.19
N CYS A 56 8.61 -1.91 -7.83
CA CYS A 56 9.66 -1.79 -6.80
C CYS A 56 10.82 -0.89 -7.25
N ALA A 57 11.19 -0.91 -8.53
CA ALA A 57 12.23 -0.05 -9.09
C ALA A 57 11.76 1.41 -9.16
N GLU A 58 10.50 1.65 -9.51
CA GLU A 58 9.88 2.97 -9.54
C GLU A 58 9.76 3.56 -8.13
N LEU A 59 9.33 2.77 -7.14
CA LEU A 59 9.35 3.15 -5.72
C LEU A 59 10.75 3.55 -5.23
N ILE A 60 11.79 2.78 -5.59
CA ILE A 60 13.18 3.12 -5.27
C ILE A 60 13.57 4.46 -5.91
N ALA A 61 13.18 4.70 -7.17
CA ALA A 61 13.48 5.94 -7.86
C ALA A 61 12.76 7.14 -7.23
N ALA A 62 11.47 7.01 -6.91
CA ALA A 62 10.66 8.04 -6.27
C ALA A 62 11.21 8.40 -4.88
N MET A 63 11.54 7.41 -4.04
CA MET A 63 12.20 7.65 -2.75
C MET A 63 13.51 8.43 -2.90
N ASN A 64 14.32 8.08 -3.90
CA ASN A 64 15.58 8.78 -4.17
C ASN A 64 15.38 10.23 -4.63
N ARG A 65 14.35 10.50 -5.43
CA ARG A 65 14.00 11.85 -5.87
C ARG A 65 13.51 12.70 -4.70
N LEU A 66 12.59 12.18 -3.89
CA LEU A 66 12.08 12.87 -2.69
C LEU A 66 13.22 13.18 -1.71
N LYS A 67 14.07 12.19 -1.39
CA LYS A 67 15.21 12.36 -0.49
C LYS A 67 16.19 13.45 -0.95
N ARG A 68 16.31 13.68 -2.26
CA ARG A 68 17.18 14.72 -2.84
C ARG A 68 16.48 16.06 -3.03
N GLY A 69 15.22 16.21 -2.58
CA GLY A 69 14.40 17.40 -2.80
C GLY A 69 14.09 17.66 -4.27
N ARG A 70 14.01 16.62 -5.11
CA ARG A 70 13.80 16.70 -6.56
C ARG A 70 12.40 16.24 -7.00
N SER A 71 11.50 16.00 -6.05
CA SER A 71 10.12 15.58 -6.29
C SER A 71 9.28 15.86 -5.04
N ASP A 72 7.98 16.03 -5.24
CA ASP A 72 6.99 16.16 -4.16
C ASP A 72 6.63 14.79 -3.58
N LEU A 73 5.80 14.78 -2.53
CA LEU A 73 5.40 13.55 -1.84
C LEU A 73 4.46 12.67 -2.68
N MET A 74 3.59 13.25 -3.52
CA MET A 74 2.55 12.51 -4.23
C MET A 74 3.09 11.39 -5.14
N PRO A 75 4.12 11.62 -5.98
CA PRO A 75 4.70 10.54 -6.77
C PRO A 75 5.20 9.37 -5.92
N LEU A 76 5.77 9.61 -4.73
CA LEU A 76 6.16 8.51 -3.85
C LEU A 76 4.95 7.71 -3.32
N LEU A 77 3.83 8.38 -3.04
CA LEU A 77 2.63 7.72 -2.54
C LEU A 77 1.98 6.85 -3.63
N GLU A 78 2.03 7.27 -4.89
CA GLU A 78 1.59 6.50 -6.05
C GLU A 78 2.39 5.18 -6.13
N GLU A 79 3.73 5.25 -6.19
CA GLU A 79 4.57 4.04 -6.25
C GLU A 79 4.42 3.12 -5.02
N LEU A 80 4.11 3.69 -3.85
CA LEU A 80 3.81 2.89 -2.66
C LEU A 80 2.50 2.11 -2.83
N ALA A 81 1.47 2.75 -3.37
CA ALA A 81 0.19 2.11 -3.63
C ALA A 81 0.31 1.03 -4.71
N ASP A 82 1.10 1.28 -5.76
CA ASP A 82 1.32 0.31 -6.83
C ASP A 82 2.05 -0.94 -6.31
N VAL A 83 3.09 -0.77 -5.48
CA VAL A 83 3.74 -1.90 -4.80
C VAL A 83 2.76 -2.63 -3.86
N GLU A 84 1.90 -1.94 -3.11
CA GLU A 84 0.89 -2.59 -2.26
C GLU A 84 -0.11 -3.43 -3.08
N ILE A 85 -0.56 -2.93 -4.23
CA ILE A 85 -1.41 -3.66 -5.18
C ILE A 85 -0.69 -4.91 -5.68
N MET A 86 0.57 -4.78 -6.09
CA MET A 86 1.36 -5.91 -6.59
C MET A 86 1.62 -6.96 -5.51
N LEU A 87 1.85 -6.56 -4.26
CA LEU A 87 1.92 -7.48 -3.11
C LEU A 87 0.57 -8.17 -2.86
N GLY A 88 -0.55 -7.48 -3.08
CA GLY A 88 -1.89 -8.07 -3.09
C GLY A 88 -2.02 -9.18 -4.12
N GLN A 89 -1.57 -8.94 -5.36
CA GLN A 89 -1.55 -9.97 -6.42
C GLN A 89 -0.63 -11.15 -6.08
N MET A 90 0.52 -10.91 -5.41
CA MET A 90 1.39 -12.01 -4.97
C MET A 90 0.70 -12.95 -3.98
N ARG A 91 -0.25 -12.45 -3.18
CA ARG A 91 -1.06 -13.28 -2.27
C ARG A 91 -2.12 -14.11 -2.98
N CYS A 92 -2.40 -13.84 -4.25
CA CYS A 92 -3.22 -14.71 -5.12
C CYS A 92 -2.36 -15.78 -5.81
N ILE A 93 -1.08 -15.49 -6.07
CA ILE A 93 -0.14 -16.41 -6.74
C ILE A 93 0.48 -17.42 -5.75
N PHE A 94 0.81 -16.96 -4.54
CA PHE A 94 1.40 -17.78 -3.48
C PHE A 94 0.41 -18.02 -2.35
N ASP A 95 0.70 -19.02 -1.51
CA ASP A 95 -0.08 -19.32 -0.31
C ASP A 95 -0.08 -18.11 0.67
N PRO A 96 -1.24 -17.47 0.90
CA PRO A 96 -1.34 -16.30 1.75
C PRO A 96 -1.07 -16.60 3.23
N GLU A 97 -1.40 -17.80 3.71
CA GLU A 97 -1.14 -18.24 5.10
C GLU A 97 0.36 -18.40 5.37
N LEU A 98 1.13 -18.89 4.39
CA LEU A 98 2.59 -18.94 4.46
C LEU A 98 3.20 -17.54 4.50
N ILE A 99 2.71 -16.62 3.65
CA ILE A 99 3.14 -15.22 3.67
C ILE A 99 2.89 -14.61 5.05
N ASP A 100 1.69 -14.80 5.62
CA ASP A 100 1.37 -14.27 6.95
C ASP A 100 2.20 -14.90 8.06
N THR A 101 2.49 -16.19 7.97
CA THR A 101 3.37 -16.86 8.93
C THR A 101 4.76 -16.25 8.91
N VAL A 102 5.32 -15.98 7.73
CA VAL A 102 6.63 -15.32 7.59
C VAL A 102 6.56 -13.86 8.07
N LYS A 103 5.50 -13.12 7.71
CA LYS A 103 5.28 -11.73 8.13
C LYS A 103 5.19 -11.61 9.65
N ARG A 104 4.39 -12.46 10.31
CA ARG A 104 4.28 -12.51 11.79
C ARG A 104 5.64 -12.73 12.45
N LYS A 105 6.43 -13.72 12.00
CA LYS A 105 7.78 -13.98 12.54
C LYS A 105 8.70 -12.76 12.39
N LYS A 106 8.65 -12.07 11.24
CA LYS A 106 9.45 -10.85 11.01
C LYS A 106 9.00 -9.70 11.92
N LEU A 107 7.69 -9.52 12.10
CA LEU A 107 7.12 -8.50 12.99
C LEU A 107 7.44 -8.77 14.46
N THR A 108 7.38 -10.02 14.92
CA THR A 108 7.81 -10.39 16.28
C THR A 108 9.27 -9.99 16.52
N ARG A 109 10.18 -10.31 15.59
CA ARG A 109 11.59 -9.91 15.68
C ARG A 109 11.78 -8.40 15.65
N LEU A 110 10.98 -7.69 14.86
CA LEU A 110 11.02 -6.23 14.82
C LEU A 110 10.56 -5.64 16.15
N ALA A 111 9.43 -6.13 16.70
CA ALA A 111 8.89 -5.73 17.99
C ALA A 111 9.92 -5.91 19.12
N GLU A 112 10.59 -7.05 19.16
CA GLU A 112 11.69 -7.31 20.11
C GLU A 112 12.83 -6.29 19.98
N ARG A 113 13.27 -5.97 18.75
CA ARG A 113 14.35 -4.99 18.51
C ARG A 113 14.01 -3.58 18.95
N ILE A 114 12.73 -3.21 18.92
CA ILE A 114 12.25 -1.89 19.35
C ILE A 114 11.70 -1.90 20.79
N GLY A 115 11.87 -2.99 21.54
CA GLY A 115 11.47 -3.09 22.94
C GLY A 115 9.95 -3.24 23.17
N LEU A 116 9.17 -3.53 22.12
CA LEU A 116 7.77 -3.89 22.24
C LEU A 116 7.67 -5.36 22.67
N HIS A 117 7.78 -5.61 23.96
CA HIS A 117 7.46 -6.91 24.53
C HIS A 117 5.95 -7.07 24.60
N HIS A 118 5.41 -8.12 23.97
CA HIS A 118 4.02 -8.50 24.14
C HIS A 118 3.81 -8.79 25.63
N THR A 119 3.14 -7.88 26.36
CA THR A 119 2.60 -8.22 27.67
C THR A 119 1.62 -9.34 27.41
N ALA A 120 1.98 -10.56 27.80
CA ALA A 120 1.11 -11.72 27.70
C ALA A 120 -0.26 -11.34 28.23
N TYR A 121 -1.25 -11.30 27.33
CA TYR A 121 -2.64 -11.19 27.72
C TYR A 121 -2.93 -12.44 28.56
N LYS A 122 -2.98 -12.26 29.89
CA LYS A 122 -3.45 -13.29 30.81
C LYS A 122 -4.93 -13.47 30.48
N ASN A 123 -5.27 -14.56 29.79
CA ASN A 123 -6.66 -14.98 29.68
C ASN A 123 -7.13 -15.40 31.09
N PRO A 124 -8.30 -14.93 31.58
CA PRO A 124 -8.87 -15.39 32.85
C PRO A 124 -9.18 -16.90 32.84
#